data_AF-A0A2R6DU50-F1
#
_entry.id   AF-A0A2R6DU50-F1
#
_cell.length_a   1.000
_cell.length_b   1.000
_cell.length_c   1.000
_cell.angle_alpha   90.00
_cell.angle_beta   90.00
_cell.angle_gamma   90.00
#
_symmetry.space_group_name_H-M   'P 1'
#
loop_
_entity.id
_entity.type
_entity.pdbx_description
1 polymer ?
#
loop_
_entity_poly.entity_id
_entity_poly.type
_entity_poly.pdbx_seq_one_letter_code
_entity_poly.pdbx_strand_id
1 'polypeptide(L)'
;LGETFPQAGMEGAALHGPIADHVLSADPRDVQGLRNDLRTYFNYYGHAGAEMRALSALNVACWDLTGRAAGEPLYRLLGGKAREEIPTYNTSYDQEYDFRTEPVALAESLLDQGVTSMKIWPFDEFAAKTRGQRISEADLEAGLEPIRRIREAVGDEMDVAVEFHGRWALTPAKKLVRAVEPYDPLWVEDVIRKGDIDAY
;
A
#
# COMPACT_ATOMS: atom_id res chain seq x y z
N LEU A 1 6.06 -20.24 -0.87
CA LEU A 1 5.35 -19.51 0.19
C LEU A 1 4.60 -18.36 -0.47
N GLY A 2 3.36 -18.14 -0.05
CA GLY A 2 2.53 -17.02 -0.48
C GLY A 2 1.87 -16.38 0.73
N GLU A 3 1.36 -15.17 0.56
CA GLU A 3 0.82 -14.35 1.65
C GLU A 3 -0.45 -13.62 1.21
N THR A 4 -1.37 -13.43 2.16
CA THR A 4 -2.61 -12.65 1.98
C THR A 4 -2.69 -11.53 3.00
N PHE A 5 -3.38 -10.45 2.66
CA PHE A 5 -3.59 -9.29 3.52
C PHE A 5 -4.98 -8.68 3.26
N PRO A 6 -5.71 -8.12 4.25
CA PRO A 6 -5.35 -8.04 5.68
C PRO A 6 -5.92 -9.14 6.59
N GLN A 7 -6.78 -10.03 6.12
CA GLN A 7 -7.51 -10.96 6.99
C GLN A 7 -7.05 -12.40 6.73
N ALA A 8 -6.73 -13.18 7.75
CA ALA A 8 -6.30 -14.56 7.50
C ALA A 8 -7.51 -15.51 7.36
N GLY A 9 -8.59 -15.25 8.11
CA GLY A 9 -9.72 -16.17 8.24
C GLY A 9 -10.55 -16.32 6.96
N MET A 10 -10.99 -15.21 6.36
CA MET A 10 -11.86 -15.26 5.18
C MET A 10 -11.10 -15.75 3.94
N GLU A 11 -9.87 -15.29 3.77
CA GLU A 11 -9.00 -15.72 2.69
C GLU A 11 -8.59 -17.19 2.84
N GLY A 12 -8.34 -17.65 4.07
CA GLY A 12 -8.11 -19.07 4.35
C GLY A 12 -9.32 -19.93 3.99
N ALA A 13 -10.54 -19.48 4.28
CA ALA A 13 -11.75 -20.20 3.90
C ALA A 13 -11.93 -20.27 2.37
N ALA A 14 -11.65 -19.19 1.65
CA ALA A 14 -11.66 -19.20 0.18
C ALA A 14 -10.58 -20.14 -0.38
N LEU A 15 -9.38 -20.12 0.20
CA LEU A 15 -8.24 -20.93 -0.22
C LEU A 15 -8.45 -22.42 0.01
N HIS A 16 -8.92 -22.81 1.21
CA HIS A 16 -9.13 -24.20 1.60
C HIS A 16 -10.50 -24.77 1.16
N GLY A 17 -11.42 -23.90 0.75
CA GLY A 17 -12.70 -24.29 0.16
C GLY A 17 -12.62 -24.28 -1.37
N PRO A 18 -13.30 -23.36 -2.07
CA PRO A 18 -13.48 -23.43 -3.51
C PRO A 18 -12.18 -23.41 -4.32
N ILE A 19 -11.12 -22.75 -3.84
CA ILE A 19 -9.83 -22.72 -4.57
C ILE A 19 -9.16 -24.09 -4.54
N ALA A 20 -9.17 -24.79 -3.39
CA ALA A 20 -8.46 -26.05 -3.21
C ALA A 20 -8.86 -27.08 -4.28
N ASP A 21 -10.16 -27.22 -4.53
CA ASP A 21 -10.71 -28.16 -5.51
C ASP A 21 -10.19 -27.92 -6.94
N HIS A 22 -9.81 -26.69 -7.28
CA HIS A 22 -9.31 -26.33 -8.61
C HIS A 22 -7.80 -26.52 -8.77
N VAL A 23 -7.05 -26.52 -7.66
CA VAL A 23 -5.58 -26.44 -7.71
C VAL A 23 -4.89 -27.68 -7.15
N LEU A 24 -5.59 -28.49 -6.36
CA LEU A 24 -5.07 -29.76 -5.91
C LEU A 24 -4.86 -30.68 -7.11
N SER A 25 -3.65 -31.22 -7.24
CA SER A 25 -3.17 -32.03 -8.38
C SER A 25 -2.89 -31.26 -9.67
N ALA A 26 -3.08 -29.94 -9.71
CA ALA A 26 -2.63 -29.13 -10.83
C ALA A 26 -1.11 -28.95 -10.81
N ASP A 27 -0.51 -28.68 -11.98
CA ASP A 27 0.89 -28.28 -12.06
C ASP A 27 1.01 -26.82 -11.55
N PRO A 28 1.72 -26.55 -10.43
CA PRO A 28 1.84 -25.20 -9.89
C PRO A 28 2.62 -24.26 -10.81
N ARG A 29 3.29 -24.78 -11.84
CA ARG A 29 4.03 -24.00 -12.84
C ARG A 29 3.13 -23.43 -13.93
N ASP A 30 1.90 -23.91 -14.06
CA ASP A 30 0.90 -23.30 -14.94
C ASP A 30 0.25 -22.06 -14.26
N VAL A 31 1.11 -21.11 -13.88
CA VAL A 31 0.73 -19.98 -13.03
C VAL A 31 -0.36 -19.12 -13.69
N GLN A 32 -0.28 -18.94 -15.02
CA GLN A 32 -1.26 -18.14 -15.77
C GLN A 32 -2.56 -18.91 -16.01
N GLY A 33 -2.50 -20.21 -16.31
CA GLY A 33 -3.68 -21.06 -16.45
C GLY A 33 -4.48 -21.08 -15.17
N LEU A 34 -3.85 -21.45 -14.06
CA LEU A 34 -4.47 -21.48 -12.73
C LEU A 34 -5.10 -20.13 -12.33
N ARG A 35 -4.39 -19.02 -12.59
CA ARG A 35 -4.93 -17.69 -12.31
C ARG A 35 -6.17 -17.40 -13.15
N ASN A 36 -6.15 -17.73 -14.44
CA ASN A 36 -7.26 -17.44 -15.35
C ASN A 36 -8.47 -18.32 -15.06
N ASP A 37 -8.26 -19.59 -14.73
CA ASP A 37 -9.33 -20.52 -14.33
C ASP A 37 -10.03 -20.03 -13.07
N LEU A 38 -9.26 -19.69 -12.03
CA LEU A 38 -9.82 -19.15 -10.78
C LEU A 38 -10.48 -17.79 -10.97
N ARG A 39 -9.92 -16.89 -11.77
CA ARG A 39 -10.58 -15.62 -12.10
C ARG A 39 -11.90 -15.83 -12.83
N THR A 40 -11.96 -16.81 -13.74
CA THR A 40 -13.18 -17.17 -14.46
C THR A 40 -14.23 -17.74 -13.51
N TYR A 41 -13.81 -18.63 -12.61
CA TYR A 41 -14.67 -19.17 -11.56
C TYR A 41 -15.23 -18.07 -10.65
N PHE A 42 -14.39 -17.11 -10.24
CA PHE A 42 -14.81 -16.00 -9.38
C PHE A 42 -15.61 -14.91 -10.08
N ASN A 43 -15.56 -14.85 -11.41
CA ASN A 43 -16.19 -13.81 -12.21
C ASN A 43 -17.70 -13.67 -11.94
N TYR A 44 -18.36 -14.77 -11.54
CA TYR A 44 -19.77 -14.74 -11.17
C TYR A 44 -20.05 -14.01 -9.84
N TYR A 45 -19.09 -13.97 -8.92
CA TYR A 45 -19.25 -13.43 -7.58
C TYR A 45 -18.66 -12.00 -7.43
N GLY A 46 -17.62 -11.67 -8.21
CA GLY A 46 -17.06 -10.32 -8.24
C GLY A 46 -15.56 -10.28 -8.54
N HIS A 47 -15.00 -9.07 -8.46
CA HIS A 47 -13.60 -8.77 -8.82
C HIS A 47 -12.76 -8.23 -7.65
N ALA A 48 -13.26 -8.39 -6.43
CA ALA A 48 -12.62 -7.93 -5.19
C ALA A 48 -13.00 -8.87 -4.04
N GLY A 49 -12.45 -8.65 -2.85
CA GLY A 49 -12.85 -9.41 -1.65
C GLY A 49 -11.86 -10.50 -1.25
N ALA A 50 -12.34 -11.51 -0.52
CA ALA A 50 -11.50 -12.57 0.04
C ALA A 50 -10.95 -13.50 -1.05
N GLU A 51 -11.72 -13.74 -2.09
CA GLU A 51 -11.42 -14.59 -3.23
C GLU A 51 -10.21 -14.05 -4.01
N MET A 52 -10.21 -12.75 -4.33
CA MET A 52 -9.08 -12.12 -5.03
C MET A 52 -7.82 -12.04 -4.19
N ARG A 53 -7.96 -11.85 -2.87
CA ARG A 53 -6.82 -11.83 -1.94
C ARG A 53 -6.22 -13.23 -1.76
N ALA A 54 -7.06 -14.25 -1.59
CA ALA A 54 -6.64 -15.66 -1.55
C ALA A 54 -6.00 -16.10 -2.88
N LEU A 55 -6.56 -15.68 -4.02
CA LEU A 55 -5.97 -15.90 -5.33
C LEU A 55 -4.57 -15.28 -5.44
N SER A 56 -4.37 -14.06 -4.89
CA SER A 56 -3.06 -13.41 -4.87
C SER A 56 -2.04 -14.22 -4.06
N ALA A 57 -2.43 -14.71 -2.88
CA ALA A 57 -1.58 -15.56 -2.05
C ALA A 57 -1.17 -16.86 -2.75
N LEU A 58 -2.13 -17.54 -3.39
CA LEU A 58 -1.85 -18.71 -4.21
C LEU A 58 -0.91 -18.36 -5.37
N ASN A 59 -1.14 -17.25 -6.08
CA ASN A 59 -0.34 -16.87 -7.22
C ASN A 59 1.14 -16.63 -6.84
N VAL A 60 1.40 -15.96 -5.72
CA VAL A 60 2.75 -15.80 -5.17
C VAL A 60 3.36 -17.16 -4.82
N ALA A 61 2.60 -18.07 -4.21
CA ALA A 61 3.08 -19.41 -3.88
C ALA A 61 3.43 -20.24 -5.14
N CYS A 62 2.61 -20.17 -6.19
CA CYS A 62 2.88 -20.81 -7.48
C CYS A 62 4.15 -20.26 -8.14
N TRP A 63 4.37 -18.94 -8.09
CA TRP A 63 5.60 -18.33 -8.58
C TRP A 63 6.85 -18.75 -7.78
N ASP A 64 6.76 -18.84 -6.46
CA ASP A 64 7.86 -19.36 -5.62
C ASP A 64 8.19 -20.82 -5.97
N LEU A 65 7.17 -21.68 -6.13
CA LEU A 65 7.37 -23.07 -6.55
C LEU A 65 7.99 -23.15 -7.96
N THR A 66 7.57 -22.28 -8.87
CA THR A 66 8.13 -22.20 -10.23
C THR A 66 9.61 -21.80 -10.19
N GLY A 67 9.98 -20.79 -9.40
CA GLY A 67 11.36 -20.38 -9.17
C GLY A 67 12.22 -21.51 -8.60
N ARG A 68 11.72 -22.17 -7.55
CA ARG A 68 12.41 -23.31 -6.93
C ARG A 68 12.60 -24.48 -7.89
N ALA A 69 11.59 -24.80 -8.69
CA ALA A 69 11.67 -25.87 -9.68
C ALA A 69 12.68 -25.54 -10.80
N ALA A 70 12.82 -24.27 -11.17
CA ALA A 70 13.80 -23.81 -12.15
C ALA A 70 15.22 -23.65 -11.57
N GLY A 71 15.38 -23.62 -10.24
CA GLY A 71 16.65 -23.30 -9.59
C GLY A 71 17.06 -21.83 -9.77
N GLU A 72 16.11 -20.95 -10.08
CA GLU A 72 16.34 -19.55 -10.42
C GLU A 72 15.57 -18.61 -9.48
N PRO A 73 16.13 -17.45 -9.10
CA PRO A 73 15.37 -16.44 -8.38
C PRO A 73 14.26 -15.88 -9.28
N LEU A 74 13.09 -15.56 -8.69
CA LEU A 74 11.88 -15.19 -9.44
C LEU A 74 12.10 -14.04 -10.42
N TYR A 75 12.89 -13.01 -10.07
CA TYR A 75 13.15 -11.89 -10.97
C TYR A 75 13.81 -12.31 -12.30
N ARG A 76 14.57 -13.41 -12.33
CA ARG A 76 15.15 -13.96 -13.58
C ARG A 76 14.07 -14.51 -14.49
N LEU A 77 13.09 -15.20 -13.91
CA LEU A 77 11.93 -15.73 -14.64
C LEU A 77 10.99 -14.63 -15.12
N LEU A 78 10.96 -13.49 -14.41
CA LEU A 78 10.13 -12.32 -14.74
C LEU A 78 10.78 -11.35 -15.76
N GLY A 79 11.84 -11.78 -16.45
CA GLY A 79 12.50 -10.97 -17.50
C GLY A 79 13.90 -10.49 -17.14
N GLY A 80 14.44 -10.90 -16.00
CA GLY A 80 15.80 -10.58 -15.60
C GLY A 80 15.91 -9.29 -14.79
N LYS A 81 17.16 -8.90 -14.54
CA LYS A 81 17.48 -7.78 -13.67
C LYS A 81 17.31 -6.46 -14.41
N ALA A 82 16.37 -5.63 -13.97
CA ALA A 82 16.16 -4.28 -14.53
C ALA A 82 16.95 -3.18 -13.80
N ARG A 83 17.41 -3.46 -12.57
CA ARG A 83 18.18 -2.53 -11.72
C ARG A 83 19.02 -3.30 -10.70
N GLU A 84 20.12 -2.70 -10.27
CA GLU A 84 21.04 -3.28 -9.28
C GLU A 84 20.45 -3.31 -7.87
N GLU A 85 19.78 -2.23 -7.49
CA GLU A 85 19.21 -2.01 -6.17
C GLU A 85 17.79 -1.43 -6.29
N ILE A 86 16.99 -1.59 -5.24
CA ILE A 86 15.61 -1.09 -5.17
C ILE A 86 15.56 -0.05 -4.05
N PRO A 87 15.34 1.23 -4.35
CA PRO A 87 15.08 2.23 -3.32
C PRO A 87 13.84 1.85 -2.50
N THR A 88 13.95 1.97 -1.18
CA THR A 88 12.85 1.72 -0.24
C THR A 88 12.48 3.01 0.48
N TYR A 89 11.26 3.05 0.99
CA TYR A 89 10.79 4.12 1.86
C TYR A 89 10.19 3.50 3.12
N ASN A 90 10.22 4.24 4.23
CA ASN A 90 9.58 3.81 5.47
C ASN A 90 8.12 4.31 5.50
N THR A 91 7.15 3.44 5.77
CA THR A 91 5.75 3.82 6.01
C THR A 91 5.56 4.35 7.44
N SER A 92 6.42 5.30 7.84
CA SER A 92 6.51 5.94 9.16
C SER A 92 6.14 5.04 10.34
N TYR A 93 6.71 3.83 10.30
CA TYR A 93 6.57 2.83 11.33
C TYR A 93 7.95 2.64 11.94
N ASP A 94 8.19 3.38 13.01
CA ASP A 94 9.37 3.26 13.87
C ASP A 94 8.90 2.76 15.24
N GLN A 95 9.73 1.97 15.92
CA GLN A 95 9.36 1.40 17.23
C GLN A 95 9.50 2.43 18.37
N GLU A 96 10.24 3.50 18.14
CA GLU A 96 10.62 4.52 19.12
C GLU A 96 9.86 5.84 18.91
N TYR A 97 9.70 6.30 17.67
CA TYR A 97 9.11 7.60 17.35
C TYR A 97 7.80 7.50 16.54
N ASP A 98 6.80 8.32 16.89
CA ASP A 98 5.55 8.48 16.12
C ASP A 98 5.56 9.82 15.37
N PHE A 99 5.34 9.81 14.06
CA PHE A 99 5.29 11.05 13.25
C PHE A 99 4.24 12.06 13.74
N ARG A 100 3.22 11.62 14.48
CA ARG A 100 2.19 12.53 15.02
C ARG A 100 2.70 13.39 16.17
N THR A 101 3.63 12.87 16.97
CA THR A 101 4.15 13.55 18.15
C THR A 101 5.57 14.06 17.92
N GLU A 102 6.40 13.23 17.29
CA GLU A 102 7.85 13.39 17.13
C GLU A 102 8.29 13.26 15.65
N PRO A 103 7.68 14.03 14.72
CA PRO A 103 7.97 13.91 13.28
C PRO A 103 9.42 14.17 12.91
N VAL A 104 10.09 15.10 13.60
CA VAL A 104 11.49 15.45 13.34
C VAL A 104 12.43 14.33 13.80
N ALA A 105 12.26 13.85 15.03
CA ALA A 105 13.09 12.76 15.56
C ALA A 105 12.93 11.47 14.73
N LEU A 106 11.72 11.19 14.25
CA LEU A 106 11.49 10.11 13.29
C LEU A 106 12.29 10.32 11.99
N ALA A 107 12.19 11.50 11.38
CA ALA A 107 12.90 11.77 10.13
C ALA A 107 14.42 11.68 10.29
N GLU A 108 14.98 12.25 11.36
CA GLU A 108 16.41 12.19 11.69
C GLU A 108 16.86 10.74 11.94
N SER A 109 16.09 9.96 12.71
CA SER A 109 16.38 8.53 12.96
C SER A 109 16.40 7.71 11.65
N LEU A 110 15.48 7.99 10.73
CA LEU A 110 15.44 7.33 9.42
C LEU A 110 16.66 7.71 8.56
N LEU A 111 17.05 8.99 8.55
CA LEU A 111 18.26 9.45 7.85
C LEU A 111 19.52 8.80 8.41
N ASP A 112 19.65 8.68 9.74
CA ASP A 112 20.75 7.98 10.39
C ASP A 112 20.85 6.49 9.99
N GLN A 113 19.71 5.87 9.66
CA GLN A 113 19.61 4.51 9.12
C GLN A 113 19.86 4.44 7.59
N GLY A 114 20.07 5.57 6.92
CA GLY A 114 20.24 5.66 5.48
C GLY A 114 18.93 5.60 4.69
N VAL A 115 17.78 5.77 5.34
CA VAL A 115 16.47 5.86 4.69
C VAL A 115 16.16 7.32 4.39
N THR A 116 16.05 7.65 3.10
CA THR A 116 15.84 9.04 2.63
C THR A 116 14.43 9.31 2.14
N SER A 117 13.49 8.38 2.33
CA SER A 117 12.10 8.56 1.93
C SER A 117 11.15 7.98 2.98
N MET A 118 10.09 8.71 3.31
CA MET A 118 9.07 8.31 4.27
C MET A 118 7.65 8.60 3.77
N LYS A 119 6.67 7.87 4.30
CA LYS A 119 5.23 8.12 4.05
C LYS A 119 4.49 8.31 5.37
N ILE A 120 3.77 9.42 5.53
CA ILE A 120 2.95 9.76 6.72
C ILE A 120 1.47 9.93 6.35
N TRP A 121 0.57 9.79 7.34
CA TRP A 121 -0.88 9.93 7.15
C TRP A 121 -1.51 10.89 8.18
N PRO A 122 -1.19 12.19 8.12
CA PRO A 122 -1.54 13.12 9.18
C PRO A 122 -3.02 13.53 9.19
N PHE A 123 -3.80 13.19 8.15
CA PHE A 123 -5.19 13.62 8.01
C PHE A 123 -6.24 12.58 8.42
N ASP A 124 -5.82 11.34 8.72
CA ASP A 124 -6.72 10.21 8.94
C ASP A 124 -7.71 10.39 10.09
N GLU A 125 -7.24 10.95 11.20
CA GLU A 125 -8.06 11.19 12.39
C GLU A 125 -9.11 12.27 12.15
N PHE A 126 -8.79 13.28 11.35
CA PHE A 126 -9.70 14.37 10.99
C PHE A 126 -10.78 13.88 10.03
N ALA A 127 -10.42 12.97 9.11
CA ALA A 127 -11.39 12.32 8.25
C ALA A 127 -12.44 11.56 9.06
N ALA A 128 -12.04 10.89 10.15
CA ALA A 128 -12.95 10.14 11.00
C ALA A 128 -13.98 11.05 11.70
N LYS A 129 -13.60 12.27 12.10
CA LYS A 129 -14.50 13.25 12.74
C LYS A 129 -15.70 13.64 11.86
N THR A 130 -15.52 13.60 10.54
CA THR A 130 -16.50 14.12 9.58
C THR A 130 -16.93 13.11 8.51
N ARG A 131 -16.49 11.85 8.65
CA ARG A 131 -16.65 10.80 7.63
C ARG A 131 -16.09 11.23 6.26
N GLY A 132 -15.03 12.03 6.29
CA GLY A 132 -14.34 12.56 5.11
C GLY A 132 -15.11 13.62 4.32
N GLN A 133 -16.18 14.18 4.87
CA GLN A 133 -17.05 15.12 4.13
C GLN A 133 -16.58 16.58 4.21
N ARG A 134 -15.83 16.94 5.25
CA ARG A 134 -15.32 18.30 5.46
C ARG A 134 -14.06 18.28 6.31
N ILE A 135 -13.21 19.27 6.15
CA ILE A 135 -12.10 19.55 7.06
C ILE A 135 -12.21 21.00 7.54
N SER A 136 -12.07 21.21 8.84
CA SER A 136 -12.00 22.56 9.42
C SER A 136 -10.61 23.16 9.20
N GLU A 137 -10.45 24.49 9.26
CA GLU A 137 -9.11 25.07 9.12
C GLU A 137 -8.18 24.69 10.26
N ALA A 138 -8.70 24.52 11.47
CA ALA A 138 -7.91 24.06 12.61
C ALA A 138 -7.39 22.62 12.41
N ASP A 139 -8.23 21.72 11.90
CA ASP A 139 -7.82 20.34 11.60
C ASP A 139 -6.87 20.28 10.39
N LEU A 140 -7.06 21.15 9.40
CA LEU A 140 -6.15 21.26 8.26
C LEU A 140 -4.75 21.67 8.72
N GLU A 141 -4.66 22.74 9.50
CA GLU A 141 -3.38 23.21 10.06
C GLU A 141 -2.71 22.14 10.91
N ALA A 142 -3.47 21.49 11.79
CA ALA A 142 -2.95 20.42 12.64
C ALA A 142 -2.39 19.23 11.82
N GLY A 143 -2.99 18.90 10.67
CA GLY A 143 -2.48 17.85 9.78
C GLY A 143 -1.28 18.28 8.93
N LEU A 144 -1.11 19.58 8.66
CA LEU A 144 0.07 20.10 7.96
C LEU A 144 1.29 20.19 8.89
N GLU A 145 1.06 20.34 10.20
CA GLU A 145 2.12 20.56 11.19
C GLU A 145 3.24 19.50 11.15
N PRO A 146 2.97 18.18 11.08
CA PRO A 146 4.05 17.19 10.95
C PRO A 146 4.89 17.36 9.68
N ILE A 147 4.24 17.64 8.54
CA ILE A 147 4.92 17.85 7.25
C ILE A 147 5.81 19.09 7.33
N ARG A 148 5.26 20.19 7.86
CA ARG A 148 5.96 21.46 8.05
C ARG A 148 7.19 21.29 8.92
N ARG A 149 7.05 20.61 10.07
CA ARG A 149 8.15 20.37 11.00
C ARG A 149 9.28 19.54 10.38
N ILE A 150 8.95 18.50 9.61
CA ILE A 150 9.96 17.71 8.89
C ILE A 150 10.70 18.58 7.88
N ARG A 151 9.97 19.29 7.01
CA ARG A 151 10.56 20.16 5.99
C ARG A 151 11.44 21.26 6.58
N GLU A 152 11.04 21.86 7.70
CA GLU A 152 11.84 22.88 8.38
C GLU A 152 13.13 22.31 9.00
N ALA A 153 13.10 21.07 9.49
CA ALA A 153 14.23 20.47 10.18
C ALA A 153 15.26 19.85 9.23
N VAL A 154 14.81 19.07 8.24
CA VAL A 154 15.68 18.27 7.37
C VAL A 154 15.56 18.62 5.89
N GLY A 155 14.72 19.60 5.52
CA GLY A 155 14.60 20.09 4.15
C GLY A 155 14.28 18.98 3.15
N ASP A 156 15.14 18.89 2.13
CA ASP A 156 15.04 17.94 1.02
C ASP A 156 15.89 16.67 1.24
N GLU A 157 16.51 16.51 2.41
CA GLU A 157 17.25 15.27 2.73
C GLU A 157 16.30 14.07 2.90
N MET A 158 15.04 14.34 3.25
CA MET A 158 13.99 13.34 3.40
C MET A 158 12.85 13.59 2.41
N ASP A 159 12.60 12.67 1.49
CA ASP A 159 11.39 12.69 0.68
C ASP A 159 10.16 12.33 1.53
N VAL A 160 9.08 13.11 1.44
CA VAL A 160 7.86 12.86 2.22
C VAL A 160 6.68 12.59 1.29
N ALA A 161 6.14 11.37 1.33
CA ALA A 161 4.85 11.03 0.74
C ALA A 161 3.70 11.22 1.75
N VAL A 162 2.52 11.60 1.26
CA VAL A 162 1.34 11.86 2.11
C VAL A 162 0.20 10.93 1.77
N GLU A 163 -0.23 10.15 2.75
CA GLU A 163 -1.28 9.14 2.66
C GLU A 163 -2.61 9.65 3.27
N PHE A 164 -3.72 9.26 2.64
CA PHE A 164 -5.07 9.69 3.00
C PHE A 164 -6.08 8.52 3.15
N HIS A 165 -5.65 7.28 2.88
CA HIS A 165 -6.35 6.00 3.07
C HIS A 165 -7.75 5.92 2.44
N GLY A 166 -7.96 6.64 1.35
CA GLY A 166 -9.21 6.74 0.61
C GLY A 166 -10.36 7.30 1.44
N ARG A 167 -10.09 8.12 2.45
CA ARG A 167 -11.11 8.52 3.43
C ARG A 167 -11.95 9.71 3.00
N TRP A 168 -11.47 10.54 2.08
CA TRP A 168 -12.07 11.84 1.79
C TRP A 168 -13.03 11.82 0.60
N ALA A 169 -14.05 12.68 0.65
CA ALA A 169 -14.84 13.03 -0.52
C ALA A 169 -14.03 13.97 -1.44
N LEU A 170 -14.42 14.04 -2.72
CA LEU A 170 -13.69 14.80 -3.75
C LEU A 170 -13.44 16.28 -3.38
N THR A 171 -14.44 16.95 -2.80
CA THR A 171 -14.33 18.38 -2.45
C THR A 171 -13.26 18.65 -1.39
N PRO A 172 -13.30 18.05 -0.18
CA PRO A 172 -12.22 18.23 0.79
C PRO A 172 -10.88 17.64 0.32
N ALA A 173 -10.88 16.57 -0.49
CA ALA A 173 -9.67 16.03 -1.09
C ALA A 173 -8.91 17.07 -1.92
N LYS A 174 -9.60 17.80 -2.82
CA LYS A 174 -8.98 18.89 -3.60
C LYS A 174 -8.36 19.98 -2.73
N LYS A 175 -8.99 20.29 -1.59
CA LYS A 175 -8.47 21.27 -0.63
C LYS A 175 -7.19 20.77 0.04
N LEU A 176 -7.20 19.51 0.49
CA LEU A 176 -6.07 18.85 1.14
C LEU A 176 -4.86 18.78 0.22
N VAL A 177 -5.04 18.33 -1.03
CA VAL A 177 -3.94 18.22 -2.02
C VAL A 177 -3.27 19.58 -2.25
N ARG A 178 -4.07 20.64 -2.44
CA ARG A 178 -3.54 22.02 -2.60
C ARG A 178 -2.81 22.53 -1.36
N ALA A 179 -3.22 22.07 -0.17
CA ALA A 179 -2.61 22.49 1.08
C ALA A 179 -1.26 21.81 1.33
N VAL A 180 -1.09 20.57 0.85
CA VAL A 180 0.19 19.84 0.95
C VAL A 180 1.17 20.19 -0.17
N GLU A 181 0.68 20.66 -1.33
CA GLU A 181 1.50 21.04 -2.50
C GLU A 181 2.69 21.95 -2.18
N PRO A 182 2.60 22.98 -1.32
CA PRO A 182 3.75 23.83 -0.99
C PRO A 182 4.90 23.13 -0.27
N TYR A 183 4.67 21.91 0.26
CA TYR A 183 5.68 21.11 0.96
C TYR A 183 6.37 20.08 0.05
N ASP A 184 6.11 20.14 -1.26
CA ASP A 184 6.67 19.28 -2.29
C ASP A 184 6.64 17.78 -1.91
N PRO A 185 5.44 17.19 -1.80
CA PRO A 185 5.33 15.78 -1.43
C PRO A 185 5.82 14.88 -2.57
N LEU A 186 6.55 13.82 -2.24
CA LEU A 186 7.05 12.83 -3.21
C LEU A 186 5.90 12.21 -4.03
N TRP A 187 4.82 11.87 -3.33
CA TRP A 187 3.51 11.63 -3.92
C TRP A 187 2.40 11.88 -2.91
N VAL A 188 1.16 11.93 -3.41
CA VAL A 188 -0.05 11.97 -2.60
C VAL A 188 -0.87 10.71 -2.89
N GLU A 189 -1.12 9.90 -1.87
CA GLU A 189 -1.70 8.56 -2.00
C GLU A 189 -3.17 8.51 -1.57
N ASP A 190 -3.99 7.76 -2.31
CA ASP A 190 -5.37 7.40 -1.97
C ASP A 190 -6.19 8.54 -1.32
N VAL A 191 -6.28 9.72 -1.96
CA VAL A 191 -7.01 10.85 -1.35
C VAL A 191 -8.51 10.56 -1.20
N ILE A 192 -9.09 9.99 -2.25
CA ILE A 192 -10.52 9.71 -2.34
C ILE A 192 -10.84 8.22 -2.21
N ARG A 193 -12.10 7.91 -1.93
CA ARG A 193 -12.58 6.54 -1.82
C ARG A 193 -12.32 5.73 -3.09
N LYS A 194 -11.92 4.48 -2.90
CA LYS A 194 -11.73 3.50 -3.98
C LYS A 194 -13.06 3.20 -4.67
N GLY A 195 -13.02 3.06 -5.99
CA GLY A 195 -14.17 2.64 -6.81
C GLY A 195 -14.82 3.74 -7.65
N ASP A 196 -14.40 5.00 -7.51
CA ASP A 196 -14.82 6.11 -8.36
C ASP A 196 -13.62 6.55 -9.23
N ILE A 197 -13.49 5.93 -10.40
CA ILE A 197 -12.37 6.19 -11.33
C ILE A 197 -12.46 7.58 -11.93
N ASP A 198 -13.67 8.10 -12.18
CA ASP A 198 -13.85 9.42 -12.78
C ASP A 198 -13.49 10.55 -11.81
N ALA A 199 -13.60 10.30 -10.50
CA ALA A 199 -13.19 11.24 -9.47
C ALA A 199 -11.69 11.23 -9.16
N TYR A 200 -10.98 10.14 -9.45
CA TYR A 200 -9.54 9.93 -9.14
C TYR A 200 -8.66 10.64 -10.15
#